data_AF-A0A352VZI7-F1
#
_entry.id   AF-A0A352VZI7-F1
#
_cell.length_a   1.000
_cell.length_b   1.000
_cell.length_c   1.000
_cell.angle_alpha   90.00
_cell.angle_beta   90.00
_cell.angle_gamma   90.00
#
_symmetry.space_group_name_H-M   'P 1'
#
loop_
_entity.id
_entity.type
_entity.pdbx_description
1 polymer ?
#
loop_
_entity_poly.entity_id
_entity_poly.type
_entity_poly.pdbx_seq_one_letter_code
_entity_poly.pdbx_strand_id
1 'polypeptide(L)'
;MGQAIIFNFQKLFSMLLNFIDLFFGRHHRINRRFARKHRGIIEHYKVKSVKISKDEPFDFHVDGELFCAEKSKNGKYTVKCRVIGNAVSFLVPPHFFAKFHPF
;
A
#
# COMPACT_ATOMS: atom_id res chain seq x y z
N MET A 1 2.05 -13.14 3.36
CA MET A 1 2.66 -12.08 2.51
C MET A 1 1.72 -10.89 2.55
N GLY A 2 2.24 -9.66 2.63
CA GLY A 2 1.43 -8.44 2.58
C GLY A 2 1.29 -7.92 1.15
N GLN A 3 0.47 -6.89 1.00
CA GLN A 3 0.29 -6.16 -0.26
C GLN A 3 0.89 -4.76 -0.12
N ALA A 4 1.62 -4.32 -1.13
CA ALA A 4 2.02 -2.92 -1.29
C ALA A 4 1.41 -2.39 -2.58
N ILE A 5 0.72 -1.25 -2.48
CA ILE A 5 0.06 -0.60 -3.60
C ILE A 5 0.68 0.77 -3.79
N ILE A 6 1.18 1.05 -4.99
CA ILE A 6 1.78 2.33 -5.34
C ILE A 6 0.84 3.05 -6.30
N PHE A 7 0.47 4.28 -5.95
CA PHE A 7 -0.33 5.16 -6.80
C PHE A 7 0.56 6.29 -7.33
N ASN A 8 0.83 6.30 -8.63
CA ASN A 8 1.68 7.27 -9.31
C ASN A 8 0.84 8.28 -10.11
N PHE A 9 -0.05 9.00 -9.42
CA PHE A 9 -0.80 10.10 -10.03
C PHE A 9 0.04 11.37 -10.04
N GLN A 10 0.51 11.78 -11.23
CA GLN A 10 1.29 13.02 -11.36
C GLN A 10 0.45 14.31 -11.32
N LYS A 11 -0.87 14.20 -11.55
CA LYS A 11 -1.79 15.35 -11.62
C LYS A 11 -3.03 15.09 -10.78
N LEU A 12 -3.41 16.07 -9.96
CA LEU A 12 -4.62 16.01 -9.13
C LEU A 12 -5.88 15.72 -9.96
N PHE A 13 -6.02 16.37 -11.12
CA PHE A 13 -7.16 16.13 -12.02
C PHE A 13 -7.25 14.66 -12.49
N SER A 14 -6.11 14.00 -12.69
CA SER A 14 -6.09 12.58 -13.03
C SER A 14 -6.58 11.72 -11.87
N MET A 15 -6.31 12.10 -10.62
CA MET A 15 -6.88 11.39 -9.46
C MET A 15 -8.39 11.57 -9.41
N LEU A 16 -8.89 12.80 -9.56
CA LEU A 16 -10.32 13.12 -9.47
C LEU A 16 -11.16 12.41 -10.55
N LEU A 17 -10.71 12.42 -11.81
CA LEU A 17 -11.40 11.71 -12.89
C LEU A 17 -11.48 10.18 -12.68
N ASN A 18 -10.61 9.64 -11.83
CA ASN A 18 -10.57 8.23 -11.52
C ASN A 18 -11.17 7.91 -10.14
N PHE A 19 -11.72 8.89 -9.43
CA PHE A 19 -12.19 8.73 -8.05
C PHE A 19 -13.21 7.59 -7.89
N ILE A 20 -14.20 7.52 -8.76
CA ILE A 20 -15.22 6.45 -8.72
C ILE A 20 -14.58 5.07 -8.92
N ASP A 21 -13.65 4.94 -9.88
CA ASP A 21 -12.97 3.67 -10.12
C ASP A 21 -12.01 3.31 -8.98
N LEU A 22 -11.38 4.28 -8.32
CA LEU A 22 -10.56 4.07 -7.12
C LEU A 22 -11.43 3.58 -5.95
N PHE A 23 -12.57 4.24 -5.71
CA PHE A 23 -13.50 3.90 -4.62
C PHE A 23 -14.04 2.46 -4.75
N PHE A 24 -14.36 2.03 -5.97
CA PHE A 24 -14.83 0.66 -6.23
C PHE A 24 -13.68 -0.36 -6.45
N GLY A 25 -12.42 0.01 -6.25
CA GLY A 25 -11.27 -0.90 -6.44
C GLY A 25 -11.06 -1.35 -7.89
N ARG A 26 -11.58 -0.62 -8.88
CA ARG A 26 -11.51 -0.95 -10.32
C ARG A 26 -10.19 -0.50 -10.94
N HIS A 27 -9.07 -0.78 -10.27
CA HIS A 27 -7.74 -0.32 -10.68
C HIS A 27 -7.34 -0.77 -12.09
N HIS A 28 -7.80 -1.95 -12.52
CA HIS A 28 -7.58 -2.46 -13.87
C HIS A 28 -8.14 -1.54 -14.96
N ARG A 29 -9.29 -0.87 -14.73
CA ARG A 29 -9.89 0.07 -15.70
C ARG A 29 -9.07 1.34 -15.82
N ILE A 30 -8.52 1.82 -14.70
CA ILE A 30 -7.61 2.96 -14.66
C ILE A 30 -6.36 2.59 -15.45
N ASN A 31 -5.65 1.53 -15.06
CA ASN A 31 -4.43 1.09 -15.75
C ASN A 31 -4.65 0.82 -17.25
N ARG A 32 -5.77 0.22 -17.66
CA ARG A 32 -6.09 0.00 -19.09
C ARG A 32 -6.18 1.32 -19.87
N ARG A 33 -6.78 2.37 -19.29
CA ARG A 33 -6.85 3.71 -19.92
C ARG A 33 -5.48 4.36 -20.05
N PHE A 34 -4.59 4.14 -19.07
CA PHE A 34 -3.26 4.76 -19.03
C PHE A 34 -2.13 3.90 -19.60
N ALA A 35 -2.38 2.63 -19.95
CA ALA A 35 -1.41 1.69 -20.51
C ALA A 35 -0.75 2.22 -21.80
N ARG A 36 -1.44 3.11 -22.54
CA ARG A 36 -0.91 3.79 -23.74
C ARG A 36 0.24 4.77 -23.44
N LYS A 37 0.53 5.09 -22.18
CA LYS A 37 1.59 6.03 -21.75
C LYS A 37 2.81 5.34 -21.13
N HIS A 38 2.99 4.03 -21.37
CA HIS A 38 4.18 3.23 -21.02
C HIS A 38 4.55 3.08 -19.53
N ARG A 39 3.69 3.48 -18.57
CA ARG A 39 3.82 3.13 -17.15
C ARG A 39 2.45 2.90 -16.53
N GLY A 40 2.31 1.87 -15.68
CA GLY A 40 1.12 1.67 -14.86
C GLY A 40 0.98 2.81 -13.85
N ILE A 41 -0.23 3.32 -13.65
CA ILE A 41 -0.46 4.35 -12.63
C ILE A 41 -0.63 3.72 -11.25
N ILE A 42 -1.13 2.48 -11.21
CA ILE A 42 -1.37 1.76 -9.97
C ILE A 42 -0.64 0.42 -10.03
N GLU A 43 0.34 0.22 -9.16
CA GLU A 43 1.16 -0.98 -9.13
C GLU A 43 0.85 -1.81 -7.87
N HIS A 44 0.81 -3.13 -8.01
CA HIS A 44 0.46 -4.07 -6.95
C HIS A 44 1.61 -5.05 -6.74
N TYR A 45 2.14 -5.10 -5.52
CA TYR A 45 3.24 -5.97 -5.16
C TYR A 45 2.86 -6.86 -3.98
N LYS A 46 3.20 -8.16 -4.08
CA LYS A 46 3.21 -9.07 -2.93
C LYS A 46 4.57 -9.01 -2.27
N VAL A 47 4.63 -8.52 -1.03
CA VAL A 47 5.89 -8.23 -0.34
C VAL A 47 5.91 -8.83 1.07
N LYS A 48 7.11 -9.18 1.55
CA LYS A 48 7.36 -9.52 2.97
C LYS A 48 7.83 -8.30 3.77
N SER A 49 8.45 -7.34 3.09
CA SER A 49 8.94 -6.09 3.68
C SER A 49 8.99 -4.97 2.65
N VAL A 50 8.82 -3.74 3.11
CA VAL A 50 8.96 -2.51 2.32
C VAL A 50 9.86 -1.54 3.08
N LYS A 51 10.75 -0.86 2.35
CA LYS A 51 11.54 0.25 2.88
C LYS A 51 11.25 1.49 2.03
N ILE A 52 10.80 2.55 2.68
CA ILE A 52 10.56 3.86 2.04
C ILE A 52 11.60 4.81 2.62
N SER A 53 12.32 5.54 1.76
CA SER A 53 13.33 6.50 2.20
C SER A 53 13.32 7.77 1.36
N LYS A 54 13.50 8.91 2.02
CA LYS A 54 13.65 10.23 1.40
C LYS A 54 14.80 10.99 2.07
N ASP A 55 15.34 11.98 1.37
CA ASP A 55 16.38 12.86 1.90
C ASP A 55 15.79 13.95 2.83
N GLU A 56 14.50 14.24 2.68
CA GLU A 56 13.73 15.18 3.50
C GLU A 56 12.76 14.45 4.45
N PRO A 57 12.38 15.07 5.59
CA PRO A 57 11.37 14.52 6.48
C PRO A 57 10.03 14.36 5.74
N PHE A 58 9.29 13.31 6.08
CA PHE A 58 7.98 13.08 5.50
C PHE A 58 7.05 12.41 6.51
N ASP A 59 5.78 12.73 6.38
CA ASP A 59 4.75 12.17 7.22
C ASP A 59 4.18 10.89 6.62
N PHE A 60 3.70 10.02 7.50
CA PHE A 60 3.03 8.78 7.14
C PHE A 60 1.96 8.46 8.17
N HIS A 61 1.00 7.63 7.76
CA HIS A 61 -0.07 7.20 8.64
C HIS A 61 0.04 5.69 8.93
N VAL A 62 -0.25 5.29 10.17
CA VAL A 62 -0.44 3.90 10.57
C VAL A 62 -1.77 3.82 11.31
N ASP A 63 -2.69 3.00 10.81
CA ASP A 63 -4.04 2.81 11.40
C ASP A 63 -4.81 4.11 11.69
N GLY A 64 -4.56 5.16 10.90
CA GLY A 64 -5.20 6.48 11.02
C GLY A 64 -4.42 7.49 11.86
N GLU A 65 -3.39 7.08 12.58
CA GLU A 65 -2.52 7.96 13.36
C GLU A 65 -1.39 8.53 12.49
N LEU A 66 -1.06 9.81 12.71
CA LEU A 66 -0.03 10.54 11.97
C LEU A 66 1.33 10.41 12.66
N PHE A 67 2.35 10.03 11.89
CA PHE A 67 3.74 9.93 12.34
C PHE A 67 4.67 10.68 11.37
N CYS A 68 5.80 11.13 11.88
CA CYS A 68 6.88 11.70 11.06
C CYS A 68 8.05 10.70 10.99
N ALA A 69 8.60 10.49 9.79
CA ALA A 69 9.71 9.56 9.62
C ALA A 69 10.95 10.02 10.40
N GLU A 70 11.65 9.08 11.03
CA GLU A 70 12.89 9.38 11.74
C GLU A 70 14.10 9.36 10.80
N LYS A 71 15.08 10.22 11.09
CA LYS A 71 16.34 10.27 10.36
C LYS A 71 17.22 9.09 10.78
N SER A 72 17.54 8.23 9.81
CA SER A 72 18.40 7.08 10.05
C SER A 72 19.89 7.45 10.02
N LYS A 73 20.75 6.52 10.46
CA LYS A 73 22.22 6.73 10.57
C LYS A 73 22.91 7.16 9.27
N ASN A 74 22.32 6.88 8.11
CA ASN A 74 22.87 7.27 6.80
C ASN A 74 22.39 8.67 6.33
N GLY A 75 21.74 9.44 7.21
CA GLY A 75 21.23 10.77 6.91
C GLY A 75 19.87 10.81 6.21
N LYS A 76 19.29 9.67 5.79
CA LYS A 76 17.98 9.61 5.14
C LYS A 76 16.87 9.34 6.15
N TYR A 77 15.71 9.96 5.94
CA TYR A 77 14.47 9.65 6.66
C TYR A 77 13.91 8.34 6.12
N THR A 78 13.66 7.35 7.00
CA THR A 78 13.33 5.98 6.57
C THR A 78 12.21 5.37 7.40
N VAL A 79 11.25 4.75 6.71
CA VAL A 79 10.24 3.88 7.31
C VAL A 79 10.43 2.46 6.78
N LYS A 80 10.39 1.47 7.67
CA LYS A 80 10.45 0.05 7.33
C LYS A 80 9.19 -0.65 7.82
N CYS A 81 8.48 -1.30 6.90
CA CYS A 81 7.36 -2.16 7.20
C CYS A 81 7.73 -3.61 6.92
N ARG A 82 7.38 -4.53 7.84
CA ARG A 82 7.61 -5.97 7.67
C ARG A 82 6.36 -6.72 8.09
N VAL A 83 6.01 -7.71 7.29
CA VAL A 83 4.91 -8.64 7.61
C VAL A 83 5.47 -9.74 8.50
N ILE A 84 4.96 -9.81 9.72
CA ILE A 84 5.24 -10.87 10.67
C ILE A 84 4.06 -11.84 10.63
N GLY A 85 4.29 -13.05 10.13
CA GLY A 85 3.26 -14.09 10.09
C GLY A 85 2.93 -14.57 11.50
N ASN A 86 1.65 -14.80 11.79
CA ASN A 86 1.17 -15.30 13.08
C ASN A 86 1.65 -14.47 14.28
N ALA A 87 1.76 -13.14 14.10
CA ALA A 87 2.26 -12.24 15.15
C ALA A 87 1.32 -12.17 16.37
N VAL A 88 0.03 -12.40 16.17
CA VAL A 88 -1.02 -12.32 17.18
C VAL A 88 -2.00 -13.46 16.98
N SER A 89 -2.48 -14.04 18.07
CA SER A 89 -3.59 -15.00 18.08
C SER A 89 -4.85 -14.31 18.59
N PHE A 90 -5.99 -14.55 17.94
CA PHE A 90 -7.27 -13.96 18.33
C PHE A 90 -8.43 -14.88 17.95
N LEU A 91 -9.57 -14.70 18.63
CA LEU A 91 -10.78 -15.45 18.37
C LEU A 91 -11.43 -14.95 17.08
N VAL A 92 -11.84 -15.89 16.23
CA VAL A 92 -12.57 -15.61 14.99
C VAL A 92 -13.82 -16.50 14.91
N PRO A 93 -14.89 -16.07 14.24
CA PRO A 93 -16.03 -16.93 13.97
C PRO A 93 -15.60 -18.21 13.23
N PRO A 94 -16.21 -19.38 13.51
CA PRO A 94 -15.80 -20.66 12.90
C PRO A 94 -15.77 -20.63 11.37
N HIS A 95 -16.74 -19.96 10.73
CA HIS A 95 -16.81 -19.83 9.28
C HIS A 95 -15.66 -18.98 8.70
N PHE A 96 -15.15 -18.01 9.46
CA PHE A 96 -13.98 -17.22 9.06
C PHE A 96 -12.73 -18.10 9.11
N PHE A 97 -12.55 -18.84 10.20
CA PHE A 97 -11.43 -19.78 10.34
C PHE A 97 -11.39 -20.79 9.18
N ALA A 98 -12.53 -21.44 8.88
CA ALA A 98 -12.63 -22.44 7.81
C ALA A 98 -12.26 -21.89 6.43
N LYS A 99 -12.54 -20.61 6.14
CA LYS A 99 -12.18 -19.98 4.86
C LYS A 99 -10.67 -19.85 4.66
N PHE A 100 -9.91 -19.66 5.73
CA PHE A 100 -8.46 -19.46 5.67
C PHE A 100 -7.65 -20.71 6.07
N HIS A 101 -8.32 -21.73 6.62
CA HIS A 101 -7.75 -23.04 6.98
C HIS A 101 -8.67 -24.18 6.49
N PRO A 102 -8.71 -24.48 5.18
CA PRO A 102 -9.70 -25.40 4.61
C PRO A 102 -9.36 -26.91 4.76
N PHE A 103 -8.53 -27.31 5.73
CA PHE A 103 -8.13 -28.70 5.95
C PHE A 103 -8.13 -29.05 7.45
#